data_AF-A0A968XHY9-F1
#
_entry.id   AF-A0A968XHY9-F1
#
_cell.length_a   1.000
_cell.length_b   1.000
_cell.length_c   1.000
_cell.angle_alpha   90.00
_cell.angle_beta   90.00
_cell.angle_gamma   90.00
#
_symmetry.space_group_name_H-M   'P 1'
#
loop_
_entity.id
_entity.type
_entity.pdbx_description
1 polymer ?
#
loop_
_entity_poly.entity_id
_entity_poly.type
_entity_poly.pdbx_seq_one_letter_code
_entity_poly.pdbx_strand_id
1 'polypeptide(L)'
;MGEEIGIEIENGEPQRFNTVTGSFLTFGHSVTLVVADIEFDSYVFFAENESFNRNVLSRHGWLDRLIIGINDYEGKLYLNRYRIKAINETPLKTE
;
A
#
# COMPACT_ATOMS: atom_id res chain seq x y z
N MET A 1 -13.24 -9.16 5.57
CA MET A 1 -12.66 -8.17 4.63
C MET A 1 -11.91 -8.80 3.44
N GLY A 2 -10.92 -9.67 3.64
CA GLY A 2 -10.26 -10.37 2.52
C GLY A 2 -11.17 -11.40 1.83
N GLU A 3 -11.88 -12.21 2.63
CA GLU A 3 -12.86 -13.18 2.10
C GLU A 3 -14.05 -12.51 1.39
N GLU A 4 -14.45 -11.32 1.85
CA GLU A 4 -15.54 -10.53 1.23
C GLU A 4 -15.24 -10.12 -0.21
N ILE A 5 -13.95 -10.07 -0.59
CA ILE A 5 -13.48 -9.79 -1.96
C ILE A 5 -13.00 -11.06 -2.67
N GLY A 6 -13.33 -12.25 -2.13
CA GLY A 6 -13.03 -13.54 -2.74
C GLY A 6 -11.59 -14.04 -2.55
N ILE A 7 -10.83 -13.44 -1.62
CA ILE A 7 -9.49 -13.91 -1.29
C ILE A 7 -9.58 -14.94 -0.17
N GLU A 8 -9.13 -16.17 -0.43
CA GLU A 8 -8.92 -17.19 0.60
C GLU A 8 -7.65 -16.82 1.38
N ILE A 9 -7.83 -16.26 2.58
CA ILE A 9 -6.78 -15.57 3.33
C ILE A 9 -5.64 -16.54 3.66
N GLU A 10 -5.96 -17.76 4.08
CA GLU A 10 -5.03 -18.78 4.57
C GLU A 10 -4.10 -19.33 3.47
N ASN A 11 -4.44 -19.12 2.19
CA ASN A 11 -3.58 -19.49 1.05
C ASN A 11 -2.44 -18.50 0.80
N GLY A 12 -2.40 -17.39 1.54
CA GLY A 12 -1.32 -16.41 1.47
C GLY A 12 -0.06 -16.83 2.21
N GLU A 13 0.99 -16.02 2.11
CA GLU A 13 2.24 -16.26 2.82
C GLU A 13 2.10 -15.91 4.32
N PRO A 14 2.22 -16.87 5.25
CA PRO A 14 2.04 -16.59 6.67
C PRO A 14 3.19 -15.72 7.22
N GLN A 15 2.82 -14.61 7.86
CA GLN A 15 3.75 -13.69 8.49
C GLN A 15 3.22 -13.22 9.84
N ARG A 16 4.05 -13.31 10.88
CA ARG A 16 3.74 -12.81 12.22
C ARG A 16 4.32 -11.40 12.40
N PHE A 17 3.46 -10.44 12.73
CA PHE A 17 3.90 -9.10 13.12
C PHE A 17 3.90 -8.95 14.64
N ASN A 18 4.95 -8.32 15.16
CA ASN A 18 5.07 -7.95 16.57
C ASN A 18 4.84 -6.45 16.71
N THR A 19 3.97 -6.06 17.64
CA THR A 19 3.65 -4.68 17.99
C THR A 19 3.96 -4.45 19.46
N VAL A 20 3.84 -3.19 19.90
CA VAL A 20 4.05 -2.82 21.30
C VAL A 20 3.06 -3.53 22.25
N THR A 21 1.86 -3.86 21.78
CA THR A 21 0.78 -4.42 22.59
C THR A 21 0.51 -5.90 22.34
N GLY A 22 1.30 -6.57 21.49
CA GLY A 22 1.12 -8.00 21.21
C GLY A 22 1.72 -8.45 19.88
N SER A 23 1.26 -9.59 19.38
CA SER A 23 1.59 -10.07 18.04
C SER A 23 0.34 -10.62 17.37
N PHE A 24 0.32 -10.61 16.05
CA PHE A 24 -0.77 -11.20 15.28
C PHE A 24 -0.23 -11.91 14.04
N LEU A 25 -0.90 -13.00 13.66
CA LEU A 25 -0.62 -13.71 12.43
C LEU A 25 -1.37 -13.04 11.27
N THR A 26 -0.69 -12.95 10.14
CA THR A 26 -1.23 -12.42 8.90
C THR A 26 -0.85 -13.34 7.75
N PHE A 27 -1.56 -13.20 6.64
CA PHE A 27 -1.27 -13.88 5.39
C PHE A 27 -1.09 -12.85 4.29
N GLY A 28 0.06 -12.89 3.61
CA GLY A 28 0.46 -11.99 2.55
C GLY A 28 -0.10 -12.42 1.20
N HIS A 29 -0.67 -11.47 0.47
CA HIS A 29 -1.25 -11.67 -0.86
C HIS A 29 -0.85 -10.54 -1.81
N SER A 30 -0.54 -10.90 -3.04
CA SER A 30 -0.41 -9.94 -4.14
C SER A 30 -1.80 -9.56 -4.63
N VAL A 31 -2.15 -8.28 -4.54
CA VAL A 31 -3.44 -7.75 -4.99
C VAL A 31 -3.23 -6.47 -5.78
N THR A 32 -4.16 -6.18 -6.69
CA THR A 32 -4.22 -4.87 -7.33
C THR A 32 -5.09 -3.96 -6.48
N LEU A 33 -4.49 -2.89 -5.96
CA LEU A 33 -5.18 -1.88 -5.17
C LEU A 33 -5.58 -0.71 -6.06
N VAL A 34 -6.82 -0.27 -5.89
CA VAL A 34 -7.35 0.93 -6.52
C VAL A 34 -7.72 1.92 -5.42
N VAL A 35 -7.11 3.11 -5.45
CA VAL A 35 -7.39 4.21 -4.51
C VAL A 35 -7.59 5.48 -5.31
N ALA A 36 -8.78 6.08 -5.21
CA ALA A 36 -9.23 7.12 -6.13
C ALA A 36 -9.03 6.66 -7.59
N ASP A 37 -8.31 7.44 -8.40
CA ASP A 37 -8.02 7.12 -9.81
C ASP A 37 -6.62 6.50 -10.00
N ILE A 38 -6.01 5.95 -8.93
CA ILE A 38 -4.65 5.40 -8.96
C ILE A 38 -4.70 3.89 -8.68
N GLU A 39 -4.08 3.13 -9.57
CA GLU A 39 -3.98 1.68 -9.51
C GLU A 39 -2.51 1.23 -9.35
N PHE A 40 -2.28 0.24 -8.49
CA PHE A 40 -0.97 -0.37 -8.27
C PHE A 40 -1.07 -1.79 -7.72
N ASP A 41 -0.20 -2.67 -8.21
CA ASP A 41 0.03 -3.98 -7.61
C ASP A 41 0.77 -3.83 -6.28
N SER A 42 0.23 -4.45 -5.23
CA SER A 42 0.73 -4.34 -3.86
C SER A 42 0.74 -5.69 -3.17
N TYR A 43 1.62 -5.83 -2.18
CA TYR A 43 1.64 -6.97 -1.28
C TYR A 43 0.97 -6.57 0.04
N VAL A 44 -0.17 -7.21 0.33
CA VAL A 44 -1.07 -6.86 1.43
C VAL A 44 -1.16 -8.01 2.40
N PHE A 45 -1.08 -7.70 3.68
CA PHE A 45 -1.23 -8.68 4.75
C PHE A 45 -2.63 -8.58 5.35
N PHE A 46 -3.37 -9.68 5.28
CA PHE A 46 -4.67 -9.86 5.92
C PHE A 46 -4.47 -10.59 7.24
N ALA A 47 -5.05 -10.11 8.33
CA ALA A 47 -4.95 -10.77 9.62
C ALA A 47 -5.77 -12.07 9.64
N GLU A 48 -5.26 -13.08 10.32
CA GLU A 48 -5.99 -14.33 10.62
C GLU A 48 -7.24 -14.04 11.47
N ASN A 49 -7.12 -13.10 12.41
CA ASN A 49 -8.19 -12.77 13.34
C ASN A 49 -9.09 -11.67 12.76
N GLU A 50 -10.37 -12.00 12.56
CA GLU A 50 -11.41 -11.10 12.01
C GLU A 50 -11.67 -9.84 12.83
N SER A 51 -11.28 -9.80 14.10
CA SER A 51 -11.39 -8.58 14.93
C SER A 51 -10.51 -7.43 14.42
N PHE A 52 -9.49 -7.73 13.59
CA PHE A 52 -8.71 -6.71 12.89
C PHE A 52 -9.45 -6.22 11.64
N ASN A 53 -10.16 -5.10 11.77
CA ASN A 53 -10.87 -4.43 10.68
C ASN A 53 -10.00 -3.49 9.82
N ARG A 54 -8.69 -3.77 9.76
CA ARG A 54 -7.69 -2.99 9.03
C ARG A 54 -6.73 -3.94 8.35
N ASN A 55 -6.49 -3.73 7.05
CA ASN A 55 -5.46 -4.44 6.32
C ASN A 55 -4.11 -3.73 6.56
N VAL A 56 -3.04 -4.52 6.65
CA VAL A 56 -1.70 -3.99 6.77
C VAL A 56 -1.09 -3.90 5.38
N LEU A 57 -0.89 -2.67 4.93
CA LEU A 57 -0.27 -2.38 3.65
C LEU A 57 1.23 -2.14 3.88
N SER A 58 2.06 -2.81 3.09
CA SER A 58 3.50 -2.60 3.14
C SER A 58 3.88 -1.22 2.62
N ARG A 59 5.01 -0.68 3.10
CA ARG A 59 5.61 0.50 2.46
C ARG A 59 5.99 0.21 1.00
N HIS A 60 6.50 -0.99 0.74
CA HIS A 60 6.93 -1.41 -0.57
C HIS A 60 5.74 -1.88 -1.40
N GLY A 61 5.58 -1.33 -2.60
CA GLY A 61 4.46 -1.67 -3.48
C GLY A 61 3.17 -0.91 -3.19
N TRP A 62 3.15 0.01 -2.22
CA TRP A 62 2.02 0.90 -1.96
C TRP A 62 2.50 2.30 -1.64
N LEU A 63 3.05 2.51 -0.44
CA LEU A 63 3.36 3.84 0.06
C LEU A 63 4.49 4.51 -0.74
N ASP A 64 5.45 3.72 -1.20
CA ASP A 64 6.54 4.15 -2.09
C ASP A 64 6.07 4.51 -3.52
N ARG A 65 4.83 4.19 -3.89
CA ARG A 65 4.23 4.54 -5.18
C ARG A 65 3.39 5.81 -5.13
N LEU A 66 3.25 6.43 -3.96
CA LEU A 66 2.40 7.59 -3.73
C LEU A 66 3.19 8.76 -3.12
N ILE A 67 2.86 9.96 -3.58
CA ILE A 67 3.13 11.21 -2.87
C ILE A 67 1.86 11.56 -2.11
N ILE A 68 1.96 11.70 -0.79
CA ILE A 68 0.82 11.95 0.09
C ILE A 68 0.98 13.31 0.74
N GLY A 69 -0.07 14.13 0.67
CA GLY A 69 -0.19 15.39 1.41
C GLY A 69 -1.43 15.37 2.29
N ILE A 70 -1.30 15.82 3.54
CA ILE A 70 -2.42 15.93 4.48
C ILE A 70 -2.65 17.42 4.76
N ASN A 71 -3.89 17.87 4.54
CA ASN A 71 -4.37 19.16 5.04
C ASN A 71 -5.42 18.89 6.11
N ASP A 72 -4.98 18.90 7.37
CA ASP A 72 -5.83 18.61 8.53
C ASP A 72 -6.90 19.69 8.74
N TYR A 73 -6.56 20.95 8.49
CA TYR A 73 -7.50 22.07 8.64
C TYR A 73 -8.73 21.93 7.74
N GLU A 74 -8.54 21.44 6.52
CA GLU A 74 -9.63 21.21 5.57
C GLU A 74 -10.15 19.76 5.58
N GLY A 75 -9.55 18.87 6.38
CA GLY A 75 -9.86 17.43 6.36
C GLY A 75 -9.60 16.76 5.00
N LYS A 76 -8.58 17.21 4.25
CA LYS A 76 -8.29 16.71 2.89
C LYS A 76 -7.01 15.86 2.84
N LEU A 77 -7.11 14.75 2.11
CA LEU A 77 -5.98 13.91 1.73
C LEU A 77 -5.69 14.12 0.23
N TYR A 78 -4.48 14.57 -0.07
CA TYR A 78 -3.99 14.73 -1.45
C TYR A 78 -3.13 13.52 -1.81
N LEU A 79 -3.46 12.87 -2.90
CA LEU A 79 -2.74 11.72 -3.44
C LEU A 79 -2.22 12.05 -4.83
N ASN A 80 -0.94 11.77 -5.08
CA ASN A 80 -0.36 11.83 -6.41
C ASN A 80 0.49 10.58 -6.64
N ARG A 81 0.59 10.13 -7.89
CA ARG A 81 1.42 8.98 -8.24
C ARG A 81 2.88 9.39 -8.27
N TYR A 82 3.73 8.65 -7.55
CA TYR A 82 5.16 8.80 -7.69
C TYR A 82 5.57 8.37 -9.11
N ARG A 83 6.15 9.28 -9.87
CA ARG A 83 6.73 9.01 -11.19
C ARG A 83 8.23 9.23 -11.10
N ILE A 84 9.01 8.17 -11.33
CA ILE A 84 10.44 8.33 -11.54
C ILE A 84 10.62 9.13 -12.83
N LYS A 85 11.21 10.33 -12.74
CA LYS A 85 11.68 11.02 -13.94
C LYS A 85 12.87 10.23 -14.47
N ALA A 86 12.80 9.81 -15.74
CA ALA A 86 13.98 9.32 -16.44
C ALA A 86 15.04 10.44 -16.44
N ILE A 87 16.18 10.20 -15.80
CA ILE A 87 17.37 11.03 -15.90
C ILE A 87 17.98 10.80 -17.29
N ASN A 88 17.50 11.54 -18.29
CA ASN A 88 18.15 11.70 -19.60
C ASN A 88 17.75 13.03 -20.26
N GLU A 89 17.73 14.11 -19.48
CA GLU A 89 17.71 15.46 -20.05
C GLU A 89 18.85 16.26 -19.42
N THR A 90 20.00 16.28 -20.08
CA THR A 90 21.03 17.30 -19.88
C THR A 90 21.33 17.95 -21.25
N PRO A 91 21.78 19.20 -21.29
CA PRO A 91 21.00 20.36 -21.69
C PRO A 91 21.35 20.83 -23.12
N LEU A 92 20.44 21.56 -23.77
CA LEU A 92 20.78 22.36 -24.94
C LEU A 92 21.77 23.46 -24.51
N LYS A 93 23.06 23.22 -24.72
CA LYS A 93 24.02 24.30 -24.92
C LYS A 93 23.98 24.67 -26.39
N THR A 94 23.37 25.82 -26.67
CA THR A 94 23.51 26.50 -27.97
C THR A 94 24.88 27.17 -27.96
N GLU A 95 25.76 26.75 -28.87
CA GLU A 95 26.90 27.55 -29.32
C GLU A 95 26.45 28.58 -30.37
#